data_AF-A0A7Y9W6N1-F1
#
_entry.id   AF-A0A7Y9W6N1-F1
#
_cell.length_a   1.000
_cell.length_b   1.000
_cell.length_c   1.000
_cell.angle_alpha   90.00
_cell.angle_beta   90.00
_cell.angle_gamma   90.00
#
_symmetry.space_group_name_H-M   'P 1'
#
loop_
_entity.id
_entity.type
_entity.pdbx_description
1 polymer ?
#
loop_
_entity_poly.entity_id
_entity_poly.type
_entity_poly.pdbx_seq_one_letter_code
_entity_poly.pdbx_strand_id
1 'polypeptide(L)'
;MKSLLNRRSVLAGPSHLVQVARATAGGAGSPPPDDSNAASPADAADAAAMPSAAANAPPADAPPRPVTTLRPVPAVPTQVSGRGVQIADTADIEWLTEEDALTPFRVFRSFSYSVSLLFHAKELAYYVALYQDGSLWRALKAADLEAAEAAFHHFEDQATRLSDGETRRAQLEAQNEQLARLIARSEAQAERLRSDLQRRGAQEQAVSTRQNQTRKDVSQLEAQRVAAQAHLNKAHRQIHQLNLTSNEWIPHLPNR
;
A
#
# COMPACT_ATOMS: atom_id res chain seq x y z
N MET A 1 3.40 -33.78 -47.74
CA MET A 1 2.24 -34.13 -46.87
C MET A 1 2.60 -33.73 -45.44
N LYS A 2 1.75 -33.15 -44.60
CA LYS A 2 0.33 -32.77 -44.76
C LYS A 2 0.16 -31.27 -44.51
N SER A 3 -0.80 -30.65 -45.20
CA SER A 3 -1.39 -29.38 -44.75
C SER A 3 -2.37 -29.66 -43.59
N LEU A 4 -2.73 -28.66 -42.80
CA LEU A 4 -4.11 -28.16 -42.64
C LEU A 4 -4.28 -27.31 -41.38
N LEU A 5 -4.60 -26.01 -41.58
CA LEU A 5 -5.51 -25.18 -40.75
C LEU A 5 -5.12 -24.89 -39.27
N ASN A 6 -5.59 -23.80 -38.63
CA ASN A 6 -6.61 -22.82 -39.03
C ASN A 6 -6.31 -21.42 -38.44
N ARG A 7 -6.80 -20.37 -39.12
CA ARG A 7 -7.51 -19.15 -38.61
C ARG A 7 -7.30 -18.66 -37.15
N ARG A 8 -7.28 -17.36 -36.83
CA ARG A 8 -7.83 -16.13 -37.47
C ARG A 8 -7.03 -14.90 -36.92
N SER A 9 -6.79 -13.82 -37.67
CA SER A 9 -7.57 -12.55 -37.73
C SER A 9 -7.66 -11.78 -36.39
N VAL A 10 -7.64 -10.43 -36.30
CA VAL A 10 -7.86 -9.37 -37.31
C VAL A 10 -7.32 -7.99 -36.81
N LEU A 11 -7.25 -6.97 -37.70
CA LEU A 11 -7.12 -5.48 -37.52
C LEU A 11 -6.28 -4.93 -36.31
N ALA A 12 -5.25 -4.09 -36.46
CA ALA A 12 -5.08 -2.81 -37.19
C ALA A 12 -5.62 -1.54 -36.48
N GLY A 13 -4.78 -0.49 -36.41
CA GLY A 13 -5.17 0.91 -36.18
C GLY A 13 -5.03 1.44 -34.73
N PRO A 14 -4.45 2.65 -34.53
CA PRO A 14 -4.43 3.32 -33.21
C PRO A 14 -5.68 4.17 -32.98
N SER A 15 -6.30 4.07 -31.80
CA SER A 15 -7.37 4.97 -31.35
C SER A 15 -6.81 6.34 -30.91
N HIS A 16 -7.48 7.42 -31.29
CA HIS A 16 -6.94 8.78 -31.23
C HIS A 16 -7.94 9.79 -30.62
N LEU A 17 -7.83 10.07 -29.32
CA LEU A 17 -8.62 11.04 -28.53
C LEU A 17 -7.76 11.54 -27.35
N VAL A 18 -7.88 12.76 -26.80
CA VAL A 18 -8.48 14.02 -27.29
C VAL A 18 -7.78 15.18 -26.55
N GLN A 19 -7.79 16.40 -27.11
CA GLN A 19 -7.22 17.58 -26.43
C GLN A 19 -8.18 18.15 -25.37
N VAL A 20 -7.64 18.63 -24.25
CA VAL A 20 -8.31 19.63 -23.40
C VAL A 20 -7.32 20.76 -23.14
N ALA A 21 -7.58 21.93 -23.72
CA ALA A 21 -6.86 23.16 -23.39
C ALA A 21 -7.52 23.86 -22.19
N ARG A 22 -6.72 24.48 -21.32
CA ARG A 22 -7.21 25.49 -20.38
C ARG A 22 -6.23 26.66 -20.33
N ALA A 23 -6.66 27.79 -20.87
CA ALA A 23 -5.91 29.04 -20.81
C ALA A 23 -6.35 29.88 -19.60
N THR A 24 -5.39 30.51 -18.93
CA THR A 24 -5.62 31.65 -18.02
C THR A 24 -4.42 32.60 -18.10
N ALA A 25 -4.52 33.60 -18.97
CA ALA A 25 -3.85 34.89 -18.77
C ALA A 25 -4.88 35.87 -18.17
N GLY A 26 -4.51 36.94 -17.46
CA GLY A 26 -3.16 37.36 -17.04
C GLY A 26 -3.15 38.84 -16.63
N GLY A 27 -2.05 39.30 -16.03
CA GLY A 27 -1.83 40.71 -15.65
C GLY A 27 -2.52 41.17 -14.36
N ALA A 28 -2.21 42.35 -13.81
CA ALA A 28 -1.05 43.23 -14.02
C ALA A 28 -0.92 44.22 -12.83
N GLY A 29 0.30 44.68 -12.51
CA GLY A 29 0.57 45.68 -11.47
C GLY A 29 2.06 45.99 -11.35
N SER A 30 2.43 47.26 -11.12
CA SER A 30 3.81 47.77 -11.30
C SER A 30 4.48 48.26 -10.00
N PRO A 31 5.83 48.41 -9.96
CA PRO A 31 6.64 48.77 -8.79
C PRO A 31 7.07 50.27 -8.87
N PRO A 32 8.15 50.77 -8.22
CA PRO A 32 8.95 50.34 -7.04
C PRO A 32 8.75 51.42 -5.90
N PRO A 33 9.73 51.90 -5.08
CA PRO A 33 11.05 51.41 -4.61
C PRO A 33 11.15 51.46 -3.02
N ASP A 34 12.25 51.64 -2.26
CA ASP A 34 13.69 51.87 -2.55
C ASP A 34 14.68 51.43 -1.42
N ASP A 35 15.94 51.26 -1.84
CA ASP A 35 17.31 51.40 -1.26
C ASP A 35 17.79 51.16 0.20
N SER A 36 19.12 50.92 0.29
CA SER A 36 20.06 50.74 1.44
C SER A 36 20.45 49.28 1.77
N ASN A 37 21.56 48.72 1.25
CA ASN A 37 22.99 48.93 1.61
C ASN A 37 23.37 48.28 2.98
N ALA A 38 24.43 47.46 3.14
CA ALA A 38 25.65 47.29 2.35
C ALA A 38 26.23 45.86 2.30
N ALA A 39 27.30 45.73 1.50
CA ALA A 39 28.31 44.67 1.41
C ALA A 39 29.03 44.35 2.77
N SER A 40 29.90 43.34 2.94
CA SER A 40 30.61 42.41 2.01
C SER A 40 31.16 41.17 2.80
N PRO A 41 31.79 40.15 2.17
CA PRO A 41 32.14 38.89 2.84
C PRO A 41 33.47 38.90 3.62
N ALA A 42 33.67 37.85 4.44
CA ALA A 42 34.94 37.44 5.03
C ALA A 42 35.09 35.90 4.93
N ASP A 43 36.33 35.41 4.92
CA ASP A 43 36.69 34.05 4.50
C ASP A 43 36.95 33.06 5.65
N ALA A 44 37.17 31.79 5.29
CA ALA A 44 37.67 30.60 6.03
C ALA A 44 38.07 30.71 7.54
N ALA A 45 37.90 29.69 8.39
CA ALA A 45 38.06 28.25 8.12
C ALA A 45 37.57 27.28 9.22
N ASP A 46 37.45 26.00 8.82
CA ASP A 46 37.71 24.75 9.59
C ASP A 46 36.71 24.21 10.66
N ALA A 47 36.89 22.92 10.95
CA ALA A 47 36.46 22.13 12.12
C ALA A 47 34.97 21.76 12.31
N ALA A 48 34.58 20.67 11.64
CA ALA A 48 33.85 19.54 12.23
C ALA A 48 32.47 19.75 12.90
N ALA A 49 31.40 19.67 12.09
CA ALA A 49 30.06 19.27 12.56
C ALA A 49 29.34 18.38 11.52
N MET A 50 29.65 17.07 11.47
CA MET A 50 28.85 16.12 10.69
C MET A 50 27.58 15.76 11.47
N PRO A 51 26.36 15.98 10.93
CA PRO A 51 25.16 15.36 11.50
C PRO A 51 25.22 13.85 11.25
N SER A 52 25.55 13.09 12.29
CA SER A 52 25.72 11.64 12.19
C SER A 52 24.38 10.95 11.95
N ALA A 53 24.06 10.68 10.67
CA ALA A 53 22.91 9.89 10.23
C ALA A 53 23.13 8.38 10.49
N ALA A 54 23.51 8.03 11.72
CA ALA A 54 23.86 6.67 12.12
C ALA A 54 22.61 5.85 12.52
N ALA A 55 21.99 5.25 11.51
CA ALA A 55 21.26 3.98 11.59
C ALA A 55 20.42 3.71 12.86
N ASN A 56 19.16 4.15 12.83
CA ASN A 56 18.09 3.34 13.42
C ASN A 56 17.94 2.07 12.55
N ALA A 57 18.79 1.07 12.79
CA ALA A 57 18.73 -0.20 12.09
C ALA A 57 17.42 -0.92 12.43
N PRO A 58 16.64 -1.41 11.45
CA PRO A 58 15.52 -2.28 11.76
C PRO A 58 16.05 -3.58 12.38
N PRO A 59 15.40 -4.14 13.41
CA PRO A 59 15.79 -5.44 13.96
C PRO A 59 15.55 -6.54 12.93
N ALA A 60 16.63 -6.97 12.29
CA ALA A 60 16.68 -8.28 11.64
C ALA A 60 16.56 -9.39 12.70
N ASP A 61 16.17 -10.59 12.27
CA ASP A 61 15.97 -11.77 13.12
C ASP A 61 14.99 -11.62 14.29
N ALA A 62 13.80 -11.09 13.99
CA ALA A 62 12.58 -11.59 14.63
C ALA A 62 12.12 -12.86 13.90
N PRO A 63 12.19 -14.08 14.49
CA PRO A 63 11.72 -15.29 13.83
C PRO A 63 10.21 -15.23 13.58
N PRO A 64 9.70 -15.87 12.51
CA PRO A 64 8.27 -15.86 12.19
C PRO A 64 7.48 -16.45 13.35
N ARG A 65 6.68 -15.62 14.03
CA ARG A 65 5.84 -16.06 15.16
C ARG A 65 4.85 -17.11 14.66
N PRO A 66 4.81 -18.31 15.26
CA PRO A 66 3.91 -19.37 14.80
C PRO A 66 2.46 -18.93 14.95
N VAL A 67 1.66 -19.12 13.90
CA VAL A 67 0.24 -18.80 13.91
C VAL A 67 -0.46 -19.79 14.84
N THR A 68 -0.95 -19.32 15.99
CA THR A 68 -1.63 -20.17 16.97
C THR A 68 -2.81 -20.89 16.33
N THR A 69 -2.78 -22.23 16.34
CA THR A 69 -3.84 -23.04 15.76
C THR A 69 -5.16 -22.84 16.50
N LEU A 70 -6.25 -22.74 15.73
CA LEU A 70 -7.60 -22.56 16.28
C LEU A 70 -8.00 -23.81 17.08
N ARG A 71 -7.99 -23.69 18.41
CA ARG A 71 -8.58 -24.71 19.29
C ARG A 71 -10.11 -24.73 19.09
N PRO A 72 -10.74 -25.90 18.91
CA PRO A 72 -12.19 -26.01 18.93
C PRO A 72 -12.76 -25.49 20.25
N VAL A 73 -13.84 -24.71 20.16
CA VAL A 73 -14.67 -24.35 21.32
C VAL A 73 -15.53 -25.56 21.68
N PRO A 74 -15.55 -26.02 22.94
CA PRO A 74 -16.39 -27.16 23.33
C PRO A 74 -17.87 -26.77 23.29
N ALA A 75 -18.70 -27.57 22.61
CA ALA A 75 -20.14 -27.46 22.70
C ALA A 75 -20.61 -27.92 24.08
N VAL A 76 -21.22 -27.02 24.85
CA VAL A 76 -21.67 -27.28 26.24
C VAL A 76 -23.15 -27.70 26.23
N PRO A 77 -23.54 -28.81 26.89
CA PRO A 77 -24.93 -29.25 26.92
C PRO A 77 -25.82 -28.31 27.76
N THR A 78 -26.82 -27.72 27.12
CA THR A 78 -27.68 -26.68 27.70
C THR A 78 -28.94 -27.28 28.33
N GLN A 79 -28.83 -27.77 29.58
CA GLN A 79 -29.92 -28.38 30.35
C GLN A 79 -30.44 -27.37 31.41
N VAL A 80 -31.71 -26.96 31.31
CA VAL A 80 -32.36 -26.03 32.24
C VAL A 80 -33.49 -26.75 32.97
N SER A 81 -33.21 -27.20 34.19
CA SER A 81 -34.17 -27.94 35.04
C SER A 81 -34.38 -27.22 36.37
N GLY A 82 -34.96 -26.03 36.31
CA GLY A 82 -35.39 -25.26 37.50
C GLY A 82 -36.76 -25.73 38.01
N ARG A 83 -36.98 -25.68 39.33
CA ARG A 83 -38.34 -25.82 39.89
C ARG A 83 -39.19 -24.62 39.49
N GLY A 84 -40.44 -24.86 39.09
CA GLY A 84 -41.43 -23.81 38.77
C GLY A 84 -41.41 -23.30 37.33
N VAL A 85 -40.45 -23.74 36.50
CA VAL A 85 -40.34 -23.35 35.08
C VAL A 85 -40.62 -24.56 34.20
N GLN A 86 -41.46 -24.38 33.19
CA GLN A 86 -41.81 -25.39 32.18
C GLN A 86 -41.23 -25.01 30.82
N ILE A 87 -40.94 -26.00 29.98
CA ILE A 87 -40.64 -25.75 28.56
C ILE A 87 -41.95 -25.34 27.89
N ALA A 88 -41.94 -24.19 27.22
CA ALA A 88 -43.06 -23.75 26.38
C ALA A 88 -42.85 -24.22 24.94
N ASP A 89 -43.93 -24.38 24.18
CA ASP A 89 -43.80 -24.52 22.73
C ASP A 89 -43.30 -23.19 22.14
N THR A 90 -42.47 -23.27 21.11
CA THR A 90 -42.06 -22.09 20.35
C THR A 90 -43.20 -21.56 19.49
N ALA A 91 -44.07 -22.44 18.98
CA ALA A 91 -45.24 -22.06 18.19
C ALA A 91 -46.26 -21.25 19.03
N ASP A 92 -46.44 -21.59 20.31
CA ASP A 92 -47.29 -20.83 21.23
C ASP A 92 -46.78 -19.39 21.41
N ILE A 93 -45.47 -19.20 21.59
CA ILE A 93 -44.88 -17.85 21.74
C ILE A 93 -44.97 -17.07 20.43
N GLU A 94 -44.69 -17.70 19.28
CA GLU A 94 -44.78 -17.04 17.97
C GLU A 94 -46.21 -16.57 17.70
N TRP A 95 -47.22 -17.44 17.89
CA TRP A 95 -48.63 -17.07 17.74
C TRP A 95 -49.09 -15.99 18.75
N LEU A 96 -48.71 -16.09 20.03
CA LEU A 96 -49.00 -15.07 21.03
C LEU A 96 -48.27 -13.73 20.76
N THR A 97 -47.18 -13.74 20.00
CA THR A 97 -46.49 -12.53 19.52
C THR A 97 -47.21 -11.93 18.31
N GLU A 98 -47.71 -12.75 17.38
CA GLU A 98 -48.56 -12.30 16.26
C GLU A 98 -49.90 -11.71 16.72
N GLU A 99 -50.48 -12.19 17.84
CA GLU A 99 -51.66 -11.58 18.48
C GLU A 99 -51.37 -10.26 19.23
N ASP A 100 -50.11 -9.78 19.30
CA ASP A 100 -49.65 -8.69 20.19
C ASP A 100 -50.06 -8.92 21.67
N ALA A 101 -50.14 -10.19 22.07
CA ALA A 101 -50.67 -10.61 23.37
C ALA A 101 -49.58 -10.75 24.46
N LEU A 102 -48.34 -10.38 24.16
CA LEU A 102 -47.16 -10.53 25.01
C LEU A 102 -46.46 -9.18 25.23
N THR A 103 -46.59 -8.63 26.43
CA THR A 103 -45.91 -7.37 26.79
C THR A 103 -44.45 -7.63 27.18
N PRO A 104 -43.45 -7.06 26.50
CA PRO A 104 -42.04 -7.23 26.88
C PRO A 104 -41.70 -6.43 28.14
N PHE A 105 -41.24 -7.12 29.19
CA PHE A 105 -40.80 -6.52 30.45
C PHE A 105 -39.30 -6.20 30.43
N ARG A 106 -38.48 -7.08 29.86
CA ARG A 106 -37.02 -6.91 29.74
C ARG A 106 -36.50 -7.60 28.49
N VAL A 107 -35.60 -6.95 27.77
CA VAL A 107 -34.92 -7.54 26.60
C VAL A 107 -33.40 -7.35 26.75
N PHE A 108 -32.66 -8.45 26.69
CA PHE A 108 -31.20 -8.48 26.57
C PHE A 108 -30.82 -8.82 25.13
N ARG A 109 -29.75 -8.22 24.60
CA ARG A 109 -29.24 -8.50 23.25
C ARG A 109 -27.72 -8.50 23.25
N SER A 110 -27.10 -9.55 22.70
CA SER A 110 -25.66 -9.64 22.49
C SER A 110 -25.37 -10.30 21.15
N PHE A 111 -24.86 -9.51 20.20
CA PHE A 111 -24.67 -9.90 18.79
C PHE A 111 -25.93 -10.57 18.21
N SER A 112 -25.82 -11.81 17.74
CA SER A 112 -26.89 -12.56 17.08
C SER A 112 -27.93 -13.14 18.06
N TYR A 113 -27.71 -13.03 19.38
CA TYR A 113 -28.59 -13.60 20.41
C TYR A 113 -29.38 -12.53 21.14
N SER A 114 -30.65 -12.81 21.44
CA SER A 114 -31.45 -11.97 22.32
C SER A 114 -32.38 -12.77 23.21
N VAL A 115 -32.56 -12.29 24.44
CA VAL A 115 -33.42 -12.90 25.46
C VAL A 115 -34.52 -11.90 25.80
N SER A 116 -35.77 -12.33 25.77
CA SER A 116 -36.93 -11.50 26.12
C SER A 116 -37.70 -12.14 27.26
N LEU A 117 -37.90 -11.39 28.35
CA LEU A 117 -38.92 -11.65 29.36
C LEU A 117 -40.22 -10.97 28.90
N LEU A 118 -41.24 -11.79 28.67
CA LEU A 118 -42.54 -11.41 28.14
C LEU A 118 -43.64 -11.77 29.16
N PHE A 119 -44.68 -10.96 29.25
CA PHE A 119 -45.81 -11.18 30.15
C PHE A 119 -47.12 -11.32 29.36
N HIS A 120 -47.88 -12.38 29.64
CA HIS A 120 -49.16 -12.64 29.01
C HIS A 120 -50.32 -12.27 29.96
N ALA A 121 -50.89 -11.08 29.74
CA ALA A 121 -51.89 -10.52 30.65
C ALA A 121 -53.22 -11.31 30.73
N LYS A 122 -53.56 -12.13 29.71
CA LYS A 122 -54.80 -12.94 29.73
C LYS A 122 -54.72 -14.12 30.71
N GLU A 123 -53.55 -14.76 30.84
CA GLU A 123 -53.31 -15.91 31.74
C GLU A 123 -52.55 -15.54 33.02
N LEU A 124 -52.04 -14.30 33.12
CA LEU A 124 -51.11 -13.84 34.16
C LEU A 124 -49.80 -14.66 34.22
N ALA A 125 -49.37 -15.21 33.08
CA ALA A 125 -48.18 -16.05 32.96
C ALA A 125 -46.98 -15.30 32.35
N TYR A 126 -45.78 -15.70 32.74
CA TYR A 126 -44.52 -15.16 32.23
C TYR A 126 -43.89 -16.13 31.24
N TYR A 127 -43.34 -15.59 30.16
CA TYR A 127 -42.64 -16.33 29.11
C TYR A 127 -41.22 -15.79 28.96
N VAL A 128 -40.24 -16.68 28.86
CA VAL A 128 -38.84 -16.33 28.62
C VAL A 128 -38.40 -16.96 27.31
N ALA A 129 -38.07 -16.11 26.34
CA ALA A 129 -37.77 -16.49 24.97
C ALA A 129 -36.31 -16.16 24.62
N LEU A 130 -35.53 -17.15 24.20
CA LEU A 130 -34.18 -17.00 23.67
C LEU A 130 -34.22 -17.15 22.14
N TYR A 131 -33.81 -16.10 21.45
CA TYR A 131 -33.73 -16.00 20.00
C TYR A 131 -32.28 -16.08 19.51
N GLN A 132 -32.09 -16.65 18.32
CA GLN A 132 -30.83 -16.66 17.56
C GLN A 132 -31.11 -16.17 16.13
N ASP A 133 -30.43 -15.12 15.71
CA ASP A 133 -30.60 -14.43 14.41
C ASP A 133 -32.08 -14.13 14.09
N GLY A 134 -32.80 -13.63 15.10
CA GLY A 134 -34.24 -13.34 15.04
C GLY A 134 -35.17 -14.56 15.14
N SER A 135 -34.68 -15.78 14.92
CA SER A 135 -35.45 -17.02 15.04
C SER A 135 -35.61 -17.43 16.51
N LEU A 136 -36.79 -17.88 16.92
CA LEU A 136 -37.00 -18.37 18.30
C LEU A 136 -36.32 -19.73 18.46
N TRP A 137 -35.36 -19.82 19.39
CA TRP A 137 -34.59 -21.05 19.61
C TRP A 137 -35.03 -21.83 20.85
N ARG A 138 -35.40 -21.14 21.93
CA ARG A 138 -35.92 -21.77 23.16
C ARG A 138 -36.97 -20.91 23.84
N ALA A 139 -37.98 -21.58 24.39
CA ALA A 139 -39.12 -20.99 25.06
C ALA A 139 -39.33 -21.64 26.44
N LEU A 140 -39.56 -20.83 27.47
CA LEU A 140 -39.89 -21.27 28.83
C LEU A 140 -41.12 -20.52 29.34
N LYS A 141 -42.00 -21.19 30.09
CA LYS A 141 -43.16 -20.59 30.77
C LYS A 141 -43.01 -20.73 32.28
N ALA A 142 -43.30 -19.67 33.01
CA ALA A 142 -43.29 -19.60 34.47
C ALA A 142 -44.59 -18.95 34.99
N ALA A 143 -45.08 -19.42 36.13
CA ALA A 143 -46.23 -18.79 36.80
C ALA A 143 -45.82 -17.56 37.62
N ASP A 144 -44.67 -17.64 38.28
CA ASP A 144 -44.16 -16.60 39.18
C ASP A 144 -43.09 -15.74 38.50
N LEU A 145 -43.10 -14.43 38.77
CA LEU A 145 -42.12 -13.48 38.23
C LEU A 145 -40.68 -13.85 38.64
N GLU A 146 -40.46 -14.22 39.90
CA GLU A 146 -39.12 -14.60 40.42
C GLU A 146 -38.54 -15.82 39.67
N ALA A 147 -39.38 -16.80 39.33
CA ALA A 147 -38.99 -17.96 38.53
C ALA A 147 -38.69 -17.57 37.06
N ALA A 148 -39.43 -16.60 36.53
CA ALA A 148 -39.20 -16.05 35.18
C ALA A 148 -37.90 -15.22 35.11
N GLU A 149 -37.61 -14.41 36.13
CA GLU A 149 -36.37 -13.63 36.24
C GLU A 149 -35.14 -14.54 36.41
N ALA A 150 -35.24 -15.61 37.21
CA ALA A 150 -34.19 -16.62 37.33
C ALA A 150 -33.92 -17.34 35.99
N ALA A 151 -34.98 -17.67 35.24
CA ALA A 151 -34.86 -18.25 33.90
C ALA A 151 -34.28 -17.25 32.87
N PHE A 152 -34.70 -15.98 32.93
CA PHE A 152 -34.16 -14.90 32.10
C PHE A 152 -32.66 -14.72 32.33
N HIS A 153 -32.22 -14.60 33.58
CA HIS A 153 -30.80 -14.47 33.92
C HIS A 153 -29.99 -15.70 33.46
N HIS A 154 -30.56 -16.90 33.53
CA HIS A 154 -29.88 -18.09 33.02
C HIS A 154 -29.74 -18.10 31.48
N PHE A 155 -30.72 -17.55 30.75
CA PHE A 155 -30.60 -17.33 29.30
C PHE A 155 -29.69 -16.14 28.95
N GLU A 156 -29.63 -15.08 29.77
CA GLU A 156 -28.68 -13.95 29.65
C GLU A 156 -27.23 -14.46 29.74
N ASP A 157 -26.97 -15.36 30.70
CA ASP A 157 -25.69 -16.08 30.87
C ASP A 157 -25.34 -16.96 29.65
N GLN A 158 -26.32 -17.66 29.07
CA GLN A 158 -26.12 -18.49 27.87
C GLN A 158 -25.85 -17.64 26.62
N ALA A 159 -26.66 -16.61 26.38
CA ALA A 159 -26.51 -15.69 25.25
C ALA A 159 -25.15 -14.97 25.30
N THR A 160 -24.71 -14.56 26.49
CA THR A 160 -23.36 -13.99 26.70
C THR A 160 -22.27 -14.96 26.26
N ARG A 161 -22.27 -16.20 26.78
CA ARG A 161 -21.26 -17.24 26.46
C ARG A 161 -21.24 -17.65 24.98
N LEU A 162 -22.38 -17.56 24.28
CA LEU A 162 -22.46 -17.79 22.84
C LEU A 162 -21.87 -16.59 22.07
N SER A 163 -22.20 -15.37 22.50
CA SER A 163 -21.67 -14.13 21.91
C SER A 163 -20.18 -13.88 22.14
N ASP A 164 -19.54 -14.53 23.13
CA ASP A 164 -18.08 -14.51 23.31
C ASP A 164 -17.33 -15.00 22.06
N GLY A 165 -17.90 -16.00 21.36
CA GLY A 165 -17.34 -16.54 20.11
C GLY A 165 -17.40 -15.52 18.97
N GLU A 166 -18.53 -14.81 18.84
CA GLU A 166 -18.75 -13.78 17.82
C GLU A 166 -17.92 -12.52 18.13
N THR A 167 -17.81 -12.13 19.40
CA THR A 167 -16.91 -11.09 19.90
C THR A 167 -15.46 -11.38 19.51
N ARG A 168 -14.98 -12.60 19.80
CA ARG A 168 -13.61 -13.01 19.47
C ARG A 168 -13.36 -13.09 17.97
N ARG A 169 -14.36 -13.53 17.19
CA ARG A 169 -14.31 -13.51 15.71
C ARG A 169 -14.12 -12.08 15.20
N ALA A 170 -14.98 -11.14 15.60
CA ALA A 170 -14.92 -9.75 15.15
C ALA A 170 -13.57 -9.08 15.50
N GLN A 171 -13.03 -9.35 16.70
CA GLN A 171 -11.70 -8.87 17.10
C GLN A 171 -10.57 -9.44 16.22
N LEU A 172 -10.61 -10.73 15.87
CA LEU A 172 -9.62 -11.36 15.00
C LEU A 172 -9.74 -10.87 13.55
N GLU A 173 -10.96 -10.63 13.07
CA GLU A 173 -11.24 -10.12 11.73
C GLU A 173 -10.66 -8.69 11.56
N ALA A 174 -10.88 -7.81 12.54
CA ALA A 174 -10.27 -6.47 12.57
C ALA A 174 -8.72 -6.50 12.66
N GLN A 175 -8.16 -7.42 13.46
CA GLN A 175 -6.70 -7.62 13.55
C GLN A 175 -6.10 -8.12 12.22
N ASN A 176 -6.78 -9.04 11.54
CA ASN A 176 -6.36 -9.54 10.23
C ASN A 176 -6.44 -8.43 9.15
N GLU A 177 -7.48 -7.59 9.18
CA GLU A 177 -7.59 -6.44 8.27
C GLU A 177 -6.52 -5.37 8.55
N GLN A 178 -6.14 -5.16 9.82
CA GLN A 178 -4.98 -4.33 10.18
C GLN A 178 -3.66 -4.91 9.65
N LEU A 179 -3.42 -6.23 9.83
CA LEU A 179 -2.22 -6.90 9.34
C LEU A 179 -2.13 -6.89 7.81
N ALA A 180 -3.23 -7.16 7.10
CA ALA A 180 -3.29 -7.08 5.64
C ALA A 180 -2.93 -5.67 5.12
N ARG A 181 -3.41 -4.61 5.79
CA ARG A 181 -3.05 -3.22 5.47
C ARG A 181 -1.59 -2.88 5.77
N LEU A 182 -0.94 -3.56 6.70
CA LEU A 182 0.50 -3.41 6.95
C LEU A 182 1.35 -4.17 5.90
N ILE A 183 0.94 -5.38 5.53
CA ILE A 183 1.59 -6.20 4.48
C ILE A 183 1.55 -5.46 3.13
N ALA A 184 0.36 -5.00 2.70
CA ALA A 184 0.23 -4.27 1.45
C ALA A 184 1.08 -2.97 1.40
N ARG A 185 1.34 -2.34 2.55
CA ARG A 185 2.25 -1.18 2.66
C ARG A 185 3.72 -1.58 2.53
N SER A 186 4.16 -2.67 3.16
CA SER A 186 5.55 -3.12 3.06
C SER A 186 5.87 -3.69 1.67
N GLU A 187 4.94 -4.39 1.04
CA GLU A 187 5.05 -4.85 -0.36
C GLU A 187 5.16 -3.67 -1.32
N ALA A 188 4.30 -2.65 -1.18
CA ALA A 188 4.37 -1.43 -1.99
C ALA A 188 5.67 -0.63 -1.77
N GLN A 189 6.27 -0.68 -0.58
CA GLN A 189 7.59 -0.10 -0.31
C GLN A 189 8.72 -0.92 -0.95
N ALA A 190 8.67 -2.26 -0.84
CA ALA A 190 9.65 -3.15 -1.45
C ALA A 190 9.67 -3.03 -2.98
N GLU A 191 8.51 -2.92 -3.62
CA GLU A 191 8.42 -2.81 -5.09
C GLU A 191 8.88 -1.44 -5.60
N ARG A 192 8.60 -0.36 -4.86
CA ARG A 192 9.22 0.95 -5.12
C ARG A 192 10.74 0.86 -5.04
N LEU A 193 11.29 0.25 -3.99
CA LEU A 193 12.74 0.09 -3.83
C LEU A 193 13.36 -0.76 -4.95
N ARG A 194 12.70 -1.84 -5.40
CA ARG A 194 13.14 -2.64 -6.56
C ARG A 194 13.20 -1.81 -7.85
N SER A 195 12.12 -1.09 -8.17
CA SER A 195 12.08 -0.24 -9.37
C SER A 195 13.08 0.91 -9.32
N ASP A 196 13.39 1.45 -8.14
CA ASP A 196 14.44 2.45 -7.92
C ASP A 196 15.84 1.86 -8.14
N LEU A 197 16.13 0.67 -7.61
CA LEU A 197 17.40 -0.03 -7.83
C LEU A 197 17.60 -0.41 -9.30
N GLN A 198 16.55 -0.92 -9.97
CA GLN A 198 16.59 -1.23 -11.40
C GLN A 198 16.86 0.04 -12.24
N ARG A 199 16.21 1.17 -11.91
CA ARG A 199 16.43 2.45 -12.58
C ARG A 199 17.83 3.00 -12.35
N ARG A 200 18.39 2.85 -11.15
CA ARG A 200 19.79 3.22 -10.83
C ARG A 200 20.78 2.39 -11.63
N GLY A 201 20.67 1.06 -11.61
CA GLY A 201 21.56 0.18 -12.38
C GLY A 201 21.53 0.44 -13.89
N ALA A 202 20.35 0.73 -14.46
CA ALA A 202 20.22 1.14 -15.86
C ALA A 202 20.92 2.48 -16.15
N GLN A 203 20.78 3.47 -15.25
CA GLN A 203 21.44 4.77 -15.37
C GLN A 203 22.97 4.66 -15.23
N GLU A 204 23.46 3.86 -14.28
CA GLU A 204 24.88 3.58 -14.04
C GLU A 204 25.51 2.90 -15.27
N GLN A 205 24.82 1.90 -15.83
CA GLN A 205 25.26 1.25 -17.07
C GLN A 205 25.29 2.23 -18.25
N ALA A 206 24.29 3.09 -18.41
CA ALA A 206 24.26 4.12 -19.47
C ALA A 206 25.41 5.14 -19.31
N VAL A 207 25.70 5.58 -18.09
CA VAL A 207 26.83 6.47 -17.77
C VAL A 207 28.17 5.78 -18.06
N SER A 208 28.34 4.53 -17.64
CA SER A 208 29.53 3.71 -17.91
C SER A 208 29.75 3.52 -19.43
N THR A 209 28.70 3.17 -20.18
CA THR A 209 28.75 3.08 -21.64
C THR A 209 29.15 4.40 -22.28
N ARG A 210 28.59 5.54 -21.82
CA ARG A 210 28.93 6.87 -22.33
C ARG A 210 30.39 7.24 -22.04
N GLN A 211 30.88 7.03 -20.81
CA GLN A 211 32.29 7.28 -20.47
C GLN A 211 33.24 6.44 -21.34
N ASN A 212 32.93 5.16 -21.55
CA ASN A 212 33.73 4.27 -22.38
C ASN A 212 33.67 4.63 -23.87
N GLN A 213 32.59 5.26 -24.35
CA GLN A 213 32.56 5.83 -25.70
C GLN A 213 33.42 7.10 -25.78
N THR A 214 33.25 8.06 -24.88
CA THR A 214 34.05 9.30 -24.85
C THR A 214 35.55 9.04 -24.75
N ARG A 215 35.98 7.98 -24.03
CA ARG A 215 37.38 7.55 -24.01
C ARG A 215 37.91 7.08 -25.37
N LYS A 216 37.08 6.45 -26.20
CA LYS A 216 37.42 6.06 -27.59
C LYS A 216 37.42 7.28 -28.52
N ASP A 217 36.44 8.16 -28.36
CA ASP A 217 36.32 9.38 -29.17
C ASP A 217 37.56 10.28 -28.96
N VAL A 218 38.00 10.43 -27.70
CA VAL A 218 39.23 11.16 -27.36
C VAL A 218 40.47 10.51 -27.98
N SER A 219 40.69 9.20 -27.81
CA SER A 219 41.90 8.56 -28.36
C SER A 219 41.92 8.53 -29.89
N GLN A 220 40.75 8.47 -30.54
CA GLN A 220 40.61 8.64 -31.99
C GLN A 220 40.99 10.07 -32.43
N LEU A 221 40.51 11.10 -31.73
CA LEU A 221 40.86 12.50 -32.01
C LEU A 221 42.34 12.80 -31.75
N GLU A 222 42.95 12.21 -30.72
CA GLU A 222 44.38 12.33 -30.46
C GLU A 222 45.23 11.66 -31.55
N ALA A 223 44.84 10.47 -32.03
CA ALA A 223 45.48 9.82 -33.16
C ALA A 223 45.38 10.66 -34.44
N GLN A 224 44.21 11.25 -34.72
CA GLN A 224 44.02 12.18 -35.84
C GLN A 224 44.89 13.43 -35.70
N ARG A 225 44.99 14.03 -34.50
CA ARG A 225 45.84 15.19 -34.22
C ARG A 225 47.32 14.88 -34.51
N VAL A 226 47.81 13.75 -34.01
CA VAL A 226 49.20 13.31 -34.23
C VAL A 226 49.49 13.05 -35.72
N ALA A 227 48.56 12.41 -36.44
CA ALA A 227 48.68 12.22 -37.88
C ALA A 227 48.73 13.57 -38.63
N ALA A 228 47.80 14.49 -38.34
CA ALA A 228 47.77 15.82 -38.95
C ALA A 228 49.06 16.63 -38.67
N GLN A 229 49.59 16.56 -37.45
CA GLN A 229 50.87 17.17 -37.07
C GLN A 229 52.05 16.56 -37.85
N ALA A 230 52.05 15.23 -38.08
CA ALA A 230 53.06 14.58 -38.92
C ALA A 230 52.97 15.02 -40.39
N HIS A 231 51.76 15.17 -40.94
CA HIS A 231 51.54 15.69 -42.29
C HIS A 231 52.00 17.15 -42.44
N LEU A 232 51.69 18.03 -41.48
CA LEU A 232 52.16 19.42 -41.45
C LEU A 232 53.70 19.47 -41.41
N ASN A 233 54.33 18.71 -40.52
CA ASN A 233 55.79 18.64 -40.43
C ASN A 233 56.45 18.11 -41.72
N LYS A 234 55.79 17.19 -42.44
CA LYS A 234 56.24 16.73 -43.76
C LYS A 234 56.14 17.85 -44.80
N ALA A 235 55.02 18.55 -44.87
CA ALA A 235 54.81 19.66 -45.81
C ALA A 235 55.80 20.82 -45.58
N HIS A 236 56.05 21.21 -44.33
CA HIS A 236 57.04 22.23 -43.99
C HIS A 236 58.46 21.87 -44.46
N ARG A 237 58.87 20.60 -44.32
CA ARG A 237 60.16 20.11 -44.84
C ARG A 237 60.24 20.20 -46.37
N GLN A 238 59.16 19.84 -47.07
CA GLN A 238 59.08 19.94 -48.53
C GLN A 238 59.15 21.41 -48.99
N ILE A 239 58.45 22.33 -48.31
CA ILE A 239 58.52 23.76 -48.60
C ILE A 239 59.94 24.29 -48.37
N HIS A 240 60.61 23.90 -47.28
CA HIS A 240 62.00 24.33 -47.03
C HIS A 240 62.97 23.81 -48.10
N GLN A 241 62.84 22.54 -48.51
CA GLN A 241 63.62 21.96 -49.60
C GLN A 241 63.42 22.73 -50.91
N LEU A 242 62.18 23.03 -51.28
CA LEU A 242 61.86 23.81 -52.49
C LEU A 242 62.40 25.24 -52.44
N ASN A 243 62.43 25.88 -51.26
CA ASN A 243 63.02 27.21 -51.11
C ASN A 243 64.55 27.18 -51.26
N LEU A 244 65.23 26.18 -50.68
CA LEU A 244 66.69 26.00 -50.85
C LEU A 244 67.04 25.82 -52.34
N THR A 245 66.38 24.88 -53.02
CA THR A 245 66.62 24.62 -54.45
C THR A 245 66.15 25.75 -55.36
N SER A 246 65.30 26.67 -54.91
CA SER A 246 64.93 27.87 -55.65
C SER A 246 65.99 28.98 -55.50
N ASN A 247 66.51 29.16 -54.28
CA ASN A 247 67.48 30.20 -53.97
C ASN A 247 68.85 29.95 -54.63
N GLU A 248 69.24 28.67 -54.82
CA GLU A 248 70.41 28.26 -55.60
C GLU A 248 70.34 28.68 -57.09
N TRP A 249 69.16 29.01 -57.61
CA TRP A 249 68.95 29.41 -59.02
C TRP A 249 68.77 30.92 -59.20
N ILE A 250 68.95 31.73 -58.14
CA ILE A 250 68.99 33.18 -58.23
C ILE A 250 70.46 33.62 -58.44
N PRO A 251 70.87 34.02 -59.65
CA PRO A 251 72.27 34.29 -59.94
C PRO A 251 72.78 35.51 -59.16
N HIS A 252 73.88 35.32 -58.42
CA HIS A 252 74.58 36.41 -57.76
C HIS A 252 75.20 37.34 -58.81
N LEU A 253 74.56 38.47 -59.09
CA LEU A 253 75.15 39.54 -59.90
C LEU A 253 76.37 40.12 -59.13
N PRO A 254 77.60 40.06 -59.70
CA PRO A 254 78.80 40.48 -58.98
C PRO A 254 78.83 42.00 -58.80
N ASN A 255 78.93 42.45 -57.55
CA ASN A 255 78.90 43.87 -57.22
C ASN A 255 80.32 44.46 -57.08
N ARG A 256 80.88 44.83 -58.24
CA ARG A 256 82.06 45.69 -58.47
C ARG A 256 83.46 45.10 -58.22
#